data_AF-A0A5S9F739-F1
#
_entry.id   AF-A0A5S9F739-F1
#
_cell.length_a   1.000
_cell.length_b   1.000
_cell.length_c   1.000
_cell.angle_alpha   90.00
_cell.angle_beta   90.00
_cell.angle_gamma   90.00
#
_symmetry.space_group_name_H-M   'P 1'
#
loop_
_entity.id
_entity.type
_entity.pdbx_description
1 polymer ?
#
loop_
_entity_poly.entity_id
_entity_poly.type
_entity_poly.pdbx_seq_one_letter_code
_entity_poly.pdbx_strand_id
1 'polypeptide(L)'
;MTTKEKPAPITTKKEFGTIGVDLNHSHVAFAETNRHGNLANYGKIHTPIQDRSSEQVKAMLAEACKEIITLAKKQQKPVVIEKLDFSKKKKDLSAQKVPYRRMISYFAYKKFASLMKSQGARNGVEIIEVNPAYSSIIGKYKFAYFLGISLHIAASFVLARRALNYSERLPARTARCLPVDRHCHVWKYWAAFTKIAASNRGSQVELFFCSRHIPF
;
A
#
# COMPACT_ATOMS: atom_id res chain seq x y z
N MET A 1 -10.68 34.97 0.39
CA MET A 1 -9.31 34.86 0.90
C MET A 1 -9.13 33.49 1.56
N THR A 2 -8.39 32.56 0.97
CA THR A 2 -8.08 31.26 1.59
C THR A 2 -6.80 31.41 2.40
N THR A 3 -6.92 31.55 3.72
CA THR A 3 -5.79 31.61 4.65
C THR A 3 -5.00 30.31 4.53
N LYS A 4 -3.79 30.37 3.97
CA LYS A 4 -2.86 29.23 3.97
C LYS A 4 -2.40 29.02 5.42
N GLU A 5 -3.07 28.11 6.13
CA GLU A 5 -2.63 27.67 7.46
C GLU A 5 -1.18 27.17 7.38
N LYS A 6 -0.34 27.65 8.30
CA LYS A 6 1.05 27.20 8.42
C LYS A 6 1.05 25.72 8.84
N PRO A 7 1.89 24.86 8.23
CA PRO A 7 1.96 23.46 8.63
C PRO A 7 2.39 23.34 10.10
N ALA A 8 1.76 22.41 10.82
CA ALA A 8 2.15 22.08 12.17
C ALA A 8 3.55 21.42 12.17
N PRO A 9 4.36 21.61 13.24
CA PRO A 9 5.63 20.89 13.38
C PRO A 9 5.43 19.38 13.28
N ILE A 10 6.31 18.68 12.55
CA ILE A 10 6.23 17.23 12.40
C ILE A 10 6.56 16.58 13.75
N THR A 11 5.65 15.73 14.24
CA THR A 11 5.78 14.98 15.50
C THR A 11 5.99 13.49 15.27
N THR A 12 5.81 13.01 14.04
CA THR A 12 5.96 11.61 13.67
C THR A 12 7.37 11.27 13.24
N LYS A 13 7.84 10.06 13.54
CA LYS A 13 9.19 9.60 13.18
C LYS A 13 9.20 8.15 12.71
N LYS A 14 9.98 7.87 11.66
CA LYS A 14 10.17 6.51 11.11
C LYS A 14 10.78 5.52 12.12
N GLU A 15 11.50 6.01 13.13
CA GLU A 15 12.14 5.18 14.15
C GLU A 15 11.13 4.34 14.97
N PHE A 16 9.87 4.75 15.02
CA PHE A 16 8.80 3.99 15.68
C PHE A 16 8.12 2.98 14.74
N GLY A 17 8.42 3.03 13.45
CA GLY A 17 7.73 2.33 12.37
C GLY A 17 6.95 3.31 11.48
N THR A 18 6.05 2.77 10.67
CA THR A 18 5.26 3.51 9.67
C THR A 18 3.87 2.91 9.52
N ILE A 19 2.90 3.69 9.03
CA ILE A 19 1.57 3.20 8.69
C ILE A 19 1.39 3.28 7.18
N GLY A 20 1.34 2.14 6.50
CA GLY A 20 1.03 2.09 5.07
C GLY A 20 -0.47 2.06 4.83
N VAL A 21 -0.91 2.67 3.72
CA VAL A 21 -2.32 2.80 3.38
C VAL A 21 -2.57 2.43 1.91
N ASP A 22 -3.60 1.62 1.67
CA ASP A 22 -4.08 1.22 0.33
C ASP A 22 -5.55 1.65 0.17
N LEU A 23 -5.84 2.42 -0.89
CA LEU A 23 -7.20 2.87 -1.19
C LEU A 23 -7.90 1.84 -2.08
N ASN A 24 -9.06 1.35 -1.64
CA ASN A 24 -9.91 0.42 -2.39
C ASN A 24 -11.36 0.96 -2.55
N HIS A 25 -12.13 0.42 -3.49
CA HIS A 25 -13.47 0.90 -3.87
C HIS A 25 -14.48 0.88 -2.72
N SER A 26 -14.29 -0.02 -1.76
CA SER A 26 -15.19 -0.23 -0.62
C SER A 26 -14.55 0.10 0.73
N HIS A 27 -13.24 0.34 0.79
CA HIS A 27 -12.54 0.59 2.04
C HIS A 27 -11.15 1.18 1.81
N VAL A 28 -10.63 1.84 2.84
CA VAL A 28 -9.21 2.18 2.98
C VAL A 28 -8.57 1.12 3.89
N ALA A 29 -7.64 0.33 3.37
CA ALA A 29 -6.86 -0.62 4.16
C ALA A 29 -5.62 0.07 4.73
N PHE A 30 -5.23 -0.29 5.95
CA PHE A 30 -3.98 0.16 6.55
C PHE A 30 -3.23 -0.98 7.23
N ALA A 31 -1.91 -0.82 7.31
CA ALA A 31 -1.02 -1.71 8.04
C ALA A 31 0.06 -0.90 8.74
N GLU A 32 0.19 -1.10 10.04
CA GLU A 32 1.18 -0.46 10.89
C GLU A 32 2.37 -1.39 11.09
N THR A 33 3.57 -0.85 10.95
CA THR A 33 4.81 -1.53 11.28
C THR A 33 5.34 -1.05 12.64
N ASN A 34 6.08 -1.91 13.34
CA ASN A 34 6.94 -1.47 14.44
C ASN A 34 8.30 -0.97 13.90
N ARG A 35 9.21 -0.57 14.80
CA ARG A 35 10.57 -0.13 14.47
C ARG A 35 11.42 -1.15 13.68
N HIS A 36 11.06 -2.42 13.74
CA HIS A 36 11.73 -3.53 13.03
C HIS A 36 11.00 -3.90 11.72
N GLY A 37 10.03 -3.09 11.29
CA GLY A 37 9.23 -3.35 10.09
C GLY A 37 8.21 -4.48 10.24
N ASN A 38 8.06 -5.10 11.40
CA ASN A 38 7.10 -6.19 11.61
C ASN A 38 5.68 -5.63 11.78
N LEU A 39 4.68 -6.40 11.36
CA LEU A 39 3.27 -5.99 11.45
C LEU A 39 2.88 -5.83 12.92
N ALA A 40 2.47 -4.62 13.31
CA ALA A 40 2.07 -4.28 14.67
C ALA A 40 0.55 -4.16 14.81
N ASN A 41 -0.11 -3.64 13.77
CA ASN A 41 -1.55 -3.45 13.72
C ASN A 41 -2.01 -3.37 12.26
N TYR A 42 -3.29 -3.62 12.00
CA TYR A 42 -3.88 -3.46 10.69
C TYR A 42 -5.40 -3.29 10.79
N GLY A 43 -5.99 -2.79 9.73
CA GLY A 43 -7.44 -2.67 9.67
C GLY A 43 -7.94 -2.15 8.34
N LYS A 44 -9.24 -1.89 8.33
CA LYS A 44 -9.96 -1.32 7.19
C LYS A 44 -10.93 -0.28 7.70
N ILE A 45 -10.94 0.88 7.06
CA ILE A 45 -11.96 1.90 7.26
C ILE A 45 -12.95 1.74 6.10
N HIS A 46 -14.21 1.47 6.41
CA HIS A 46 -15.20 1.23 5.38
C HIS A 46 -15.55 2.53 4.64
N THR A 47 -15.39 2.52 3.31
CA THR A 47 -15.63 3.67 2.45
C THR A 47 -16.33 3.20 1.17
N PRO A 48 -17.65 2.96 1.19
CA PRO A 48 -18.38 2.53 0.00
C PRO A 48 -18.57 3.73 -0.94
N ILE A 49 -17.63 3.89 -1.88
CA ILE A 49 -17.55 5.03 -2.80
C ILE A 49 -18.54 4.88 -3.98
N GLN A 50 -19.10 3.69 -4.19
CA GLN A 50 -19.93 3.36 -5.35
C GLN A 50 -21.29 4.06 -5.30
N ASP A 51 -21.77 4.53 -6.47
CA ASP A 51 -23.08 5.15 -6.67
C ASP A 51 -23.32 6.38 -5.78
N ARG A 52 -22.23 7.05 -5.37
CA ARG A 52 -22.22 8.28 -4.56
C ARG A 52 -21.86 9.51 -5.40
N SER A 53 -22.36 10.67 -5.00
CA SER A 53 -21.95 11.95 -5.59
C SER A 53 -20.48 12.26 -5.29
N SER A 54 -19.86 13.11 -6.09
CA SER A 54 -18.46 13.54 -5.87
C SER A 54 -18.25 14.17 -4.49
N GLU A 55 -19.25 14.88 -3.97
CA GLU A 55 -19.26 15.50 -2.64
C GLU A 55 -19.31 14.45 -1.55
N GLN A 56 -20.19 13.45 -1.68
CA GLN A 56 -20.30 12.33 -0.74
C GLN A 56 -18.99 11.53 -0.69
N VAL A 57 -18.41 11.21 -1.85
CA VAL A 57 -17.11 10.53 -1.94
C VAL A 57 -16.03 11.36 -1.25
N LYS A 58 -15.99 12.67 -1.50
CA LYS A 58 -15.03 13.56 -0.84
C LYS A 58 -15.20 13.55 0.68
N ALA A 59 -16.42 13.60 1.19
CA ALA A 59 -16.69 13.59 2.63
C ALA A 59 -16.23 12.26 3.27
N MET A 60 -16.58 11.13 2.64
CA MET A 60 -16.15 9.80 3.11
C MET A 60 -14.64 9.63 3.12
N LEU A 61 -13.96 10.05 2.03
CA LEU A 61 -12.50 10.02 1.98
C LEU A 61 -11.87 10.94 3.02
N ALA A 62 -12.48 12.11 3.28
CA ALA A 62 -11.97 13.03 4.28
C ALA A 62 -12.05 12.45 5.70
N GLU A 63 -13.15 11.77 6.05
CA GLU A 63 -13.28 11.11 7.35
C GLU A 63 -12.31 9.93 7.49
N ALA A 64 -12.17 9.10 6.45
CA ALA A 64 -11.21 8.01 6.46
C ALA A 64 -9.76 8.52 6.58
N CYS A 65 -9.41 9.61 5.91
CA CYS A 65 -8.10 10.26 6.09
C CYS A 65 -7.91 10.72 7.53
N LYS A 66 -8.94 11.32 8.14
CA LYS A 66 -8.88 11.84 9.52
C LYS A 66 -8.67 10.73 10.53
N GLU A 67 -9.33 9.58 10.38
CA GLU A 67 -9.10 8.40 11.20
C GLU A 67 -7.65 7.91 11.11
N ILE A 68 -7.10 7.78 9.89
CA ILE A 68 -5.70 7.38 9.69
C ILE A 68 -4.73 8.40 10.30
N ILE A 69 -4.96 9.71 10.11
CA ILE A 69 -4.10 10.75 10.67
C ILE A 69 -4.16 10.76 12.20
N THR A 70 -5.33 10.51 12.78
CA THR A 70 -5.51 10.39 14.24
C THR A 70 -4.73 9.19 14.78
N LEU A 71 -4.81 8.04 14.12
CA LEU A 71 -4.02 6.86 14.44
C LEU A 71 -2.52 7.17 14.35
N ALA A 72 -2.08 7.78 13.25
CA ALA A 72 -0.68 8.11 13.00
C ALA A 72 -0.10 9.06 14.04
N LYS A 73 -0.87 10.07 14.43
CA LYS A 73 -0.50 11.02 15.49
C LYS A 73 -0.40 10.32 16.85
N LYS A 74 -1.37 9.46 17.18
CA LYS A 74 -1.35 8.66 18.42
C LYS A 74 -0.13 7.75 18.49
N GLN A 75 0.22 7.10 17.39
CA GLN A 75 1.36 6.18 17.31
C GLN A 75 2.70 6.88 17.06
N GLN A 76 2.69 8.18 16.78
CA GLN A 76 3.86 8.98 16.37
C GLN A 76 4.56 8.43 15.12
N LYS A 77 3.81 7.81 14.21
CA LYS A 77 4.32 7.16 13.00
C LYS A 77 3.92 7.94 11.76
N PRO A 78 4.82 8.13 10.78
CA PRO A 78 4.46 8.73 9.52
C PRO A 78 3.54 7.80 8.72
N VAL A 79 2.74 8.39 7.84
CA VAL A 79 1.84 7.64 6.97
C VAL A 79 2.45 7.50 5.59
N VAL A 80 2.35 6.30 5.02
CA VAL A 80 2.91 5.94 3.72
C VAL A 80 1.77 5.68 2.75
N ILE A 81 1.77 6.43 1.66
CA ILE A 81 0.83 6.27 0.56
C ILE A 81 1.57 5.94 -0.74
N GLU A 82 0.85 5.40 -1.71
CA GLU A 82 1.42 5.19 -3.04
C GLU A 82 1.73 6.53 -3.73
N LYS A 83 2.91 6.58 -4.38
CA LYS A 83 3.26 7.63 -5.32
C LYS A 83 2.51 7.37 -6.62
N LEU A 84 1.45 8.14 -6.86
CA LEU A 84 0.65 8.05 -8.06
C LEU A 84 1.44 8.54 -9.28
N ASP A 85 1.72 7.64 -10.23
CA ASP A 85 2.09 8.02 -11.59
C ASP A 85 0.81 8.21 -12.40
N PHE A 86 0.39 9.47 -12.49
CA PHE A 86 -0.87 9.87 -13.10
C PHE A 86 -0.99 9.47 -14.58
N SER A 87 0.14 9.29 -15.29
CA SER A 87 0.17 8.90 -16.69
C SER A 87 -0.14 7.41 -16.88
N LYS A 88 0.39 6.56 -15.99
CA LYS A 88 0.21 5.11 -16.02
C LYS A 88 -1.17 4.69 -15.52
N LYS A 89 -1.64 5.29 -14.43
CA LYS A 89 -2.92 4.88 -13.82
C LYS A 89 -4.11 5.14 -14.75
N LYS A 90 -4.09 6.24 -15.51
CA LYS A 90 -5.11 6.53 -16.52
C LYS A 90 -5.14 5.46 -17.63
N LYS A 91 -3.96 5.01 -18.09
CA LYS A 91 -3.82 3.94 -19.08
C LYS A 91 -4.27 2.58 -18.54
N ASP A 92 -3.89 2.25 -17.31
CA ASP A 92 -4.29 1.00 -16.66
C ASP A 92 -5.81 0.92 -16.48
N LEU A 93 -6.45 2.04 -16.08
CA LEU A 93 -7.91 2.15 -16.01
C LEU A 93 -8.57 1.90 -17.37
N SER A 94 -8.01 2.46 -18.46
CA SER A 94 -8.56 2.27 -19.81
C SER A 94 -8.32 0.87 -20.39
N ALA A 95 -7.30 0.15 -19.91
CA ALA A 95 -6.89 -1.16 -20.44
C ALA A 95 -7.56 -2.35 -19.72
N GLN A 96 -8.13 -2.14 -18.53
CA GLN A 96 -8.73 -3.22 -17.73
C GLN A 96 -10.15 -3.55 -18.17
N LYS A 97 -10.39 -4.82 -18.54
CA LYS A 97 -11.75 -5.41 -18.73
C LYS A 97 -12.44 -5.74 -17.39
N VAL A 98 -12.19 -4.96 -16.34
CA VAL A 98 -12.82 -5.16 -15.02
C VAL A 98 -14.15 -4.42 -15.02
N PRO A 99 -15.25 -4.99 -14.48
CA PRO A 99 -16.52 -4.28 -14.39
C PRO A 99 -16.33 -2.92 -13.72
N TYR A 100 -16.86 -1.87 -14.34
CA TYR A 100 -16.79 -0.48 -13.87
C TYR A 100 -17.04 -0.33 -12.36
N ARG A 101 -17.93 -1.17 -11.81
CA ARG A 101 -18.35 -1.23 -10.39
C ARG A 101 -17.22 -1.52 -9.38
N ARG A 102 -16.09 -2.10 -9.78
CA ARG A 102 -14.97 -2.44 -8.86
C ARG A 102 -13.80 -1.44 -8.91
N MET A 103 -13.87 -0.44 -9.77
CA MET A 103 -12.74 0.43 -10.05
C MET A 103 -12.87 1.77 -9.31
N ILE A 104 -11.86 2.12 -8.52
CA ILE A 104 -11.76 3.49 -8.00
C ILE A 104 -11.39 4.42 -9.14
N SER A 105 -12.12 5.52 -9.27
CA SER A 105 -11.82 6.54 -10.26
C SER A 105 -10.46 7.18 -9.98
N TYR A 106 -9.74 7.53 -11.05
CA TYR A 106 -8.53 8.34 -10.97
C TYR A 106 -8.71 9.61 -10.09
N PHE A 107 -9.90 10.22 -10.16
CA PHE A 107 -10.26 11.39 -9.37
C PHE A 107 -10.24 11.10 -7.86
N ALA A 108 -10.79 9.97 -7.42
CA ALA A 108 -10.82 9.58 -6.01
C ALA A 108 -9.41 9.35 -5.45
N TYR A 109 -8.50 8.70 -6.20
CA TYR A 109 -7.10 8.55 -5.81
C TYR A 109 -6.39 9.91 -5.64
N LYS A 110 -6.51 10.79 -6.62
CA LYS A 110 -5.92 12.14 -6.56
C LYS A 110 -6.47 12.93 -5.37
N LYS A 111 -7.78 12.78 -5.11
CA LYS A 111 -8.43 13.45 -3.99
C LYS A 111 -7.95 12.91 -2.65
N PHE A 112 -7.87 11.60 -2.51
CA PHE A 112 -7.37 10.93 -1.32
C PHE A 112 -5.94 11.36 -0.99
N ALA A 113 -5.02 11.31 -1.95
CA ALA A 113 -3.63 11.74 -1.74
C ALA A 113 -3.54 13.22 -1.32
N SER A 114 -4.35 14.09 -1.93
CA SER A 114 -4.43 15.51 -1.54
C SER A 114 -4.97 15.72 -0.12
N LEU A 115 -6.00 14.95 0.27
CA LEU A 115 -6.57 15.00 1.62
C LEU A 115 -5.56 14.52 2.67
N MET A 116 -4.88 13.40 2.42
CA MET A 116 -3.83 12.88 3.30
C MET A 116 -2.73 13.92 3.53
N LYS A 117 -2.20 14.53 2.47
CA LYS A 117 -1.16 15.57 2.58
C LYS A 117 -1.64 16.79 3.35
N SER A 118 -2.84 17.28 3.05
CA SER A 118 -3.43 18.44 3.71
C SER A 118 -3.67 18.19 5.20
N GLN A 119 -4.30 17.07 5.54
CA GLN A 119 -4.58 16.70 6.94
C GLN A 119 -3.31 16.36 7.71
N GLY A 120 -2.34 15.69 7.09
CA GLY A 120 -1.05 15.41 7.70
C GLY A 120 -0.28 16.69 8.05
N ALA A 121 -0.19 17.63 7.11
CA ALA A 121 0.45 18.93 7.33
C ALA A 121 -0.20 19.73 8.46
N ARG A 122 -1.53 19.69 8.59
CA ARG A 122 -2.27 20.34 9.69
C ARG A 122 -2.05 19.68 11.05
N ASN A 123 -1.74 18.39 11.09
CA ASN A 123 -1.68 17.60 12.32
C ASN A 123 -0.25 17.24 12.76
N GLY A 124 0.77 17.68 12.04
CA GLY A 124 2.17 17.33 12.33
C GLY A 124 2.51 15.88 11.96
N VAL A 125 1.74 15.27 11.04
CA VAL A 125 1.96 13.91 10.56
C VAL A 125 2.63 13.96 9.18
N GLU A 126 3.82 13.38 9.08
CA GLU A 126 4.53 13.26 7.82
C GLU A 126 3.82 12.26 6.89
N ILE A 127 3.64 12.66 5.63
CA ILE A 127 3.09 11.81 4.57
C ILE A 127 4.22 11.47 3.58
N ILE A 128 4.55 10.19 3.49
CA ILE A 128 5.62 9.67 2.63
C ILE A 128 4.99 9.01 1.40
N GLU A 129 5.45 9.40 0.22
CA GLU A 129 5.04 8.78 -1.04
C GLU A 129 6.08 7.76 -1.49
N VAL A 130 5.69 6.51 -1.68
CA VAL A 130 6.58 5.44 -2.17
C VAL A 130 6.09 4.87 -3.48
N ASN A 131 7.01 4.44 -4.35
CA ASN A 131 6.64 3.76 -5.59
C ASN A 131 5.82 2.50 -5.26
N PRO A 132 4.61 2.30 -5.83
CA PRO A 132 3.77 1.15 -5.54
C PRO A 132 4.18 -0.13 -6.27
N ALA A 133 5.20 -0.11 -7.14
CA ALA A 133 5.60 -1.25 -7.98
C ALA A 133 5.59 -2.59 -7.22
N TYR A 134 4.85 -3.55 -7.78
CA TYR A 134 4.66 -4.91 -7.28
C TYR A 134 4.08 -5.04 -5.86
N SER A 135 3.59 -3.97 -5.21
CA SER A 135 3.12 -4.04 -3.81
C SER A 135 2.02 -5.08 -3.61
N SER A 136 1.04 -5.15 -4.50
CA SER A 136 -0.06 -6.13 -4.42
C SER A 136 0.42 -7.57 -4.62
N ILE A 137 1.37 -7.80 -5.54
CA ILE A 137 1.94 -9.14 -5.79
C ILE A 137 2.80 -9.58 -4.61
N ILE A 138 3.69 -8.70 -4.14
CA ILE A 138 4.52 -8.96 -2.96
C ILE A 138 3.62 -9.25 -1.76
N GLY A 139 2.62 -8.40 -1.51
CA GLY A 139 1.65 -8.55 -0.44
C GLY A 139 0.96 -9.91 -0.49
N LYS A 140 0.42 -10.27 -1.65
CA LYS A 140 -0.25 -11.56 -1.87
C LYS A 140 0.63 -12.76 -1.50
N TYR A 141 1.82 -12.85 -2.09
CA TYR A 141 2.62 -14.07 -2.02
C TYR A 141 3.53 -14.15 -0.79
N LYS A 142 3.92 -13.00 -0.23
CA LYS A 142 4.85 -12.97 0.90
C LYS A 142 4.16 -12.81 2.25
N PHE A 143 2.99 -12.16 2.29
CA PHE A 143 2.42 -11.71 3.55
C PHE A 143 0.99 -12.18 3.79
N ALA A 144 0.11 -12.12 2.78
CA ALA A 144 -1.31 -12.37 2.96
C ALA A 144 -1.61 -13.74 3.60
N TYR A 145 -1.02 -14.80 3.05
CA TYR A 145 -1.19 -16.16 3.59
C TYR A 145 -0.59 -16.31 4.99
N PHE A 146 0.68 -15.94 5.18
CA PHE A 146 1.39 -16.16 6.45
C PHE A 146 0.85 -15.34 7.61
N LEU A 147 0.36 -14.13 7.34
CA LEU A 147 -0.16 -13.24 8.37
C LEU A 147 -1.69 -13.34 8.51
N GLY A 148 -2.36 -14.16 7.68
CA GLY A 148 -3.83 -14.28 7.72
C GLY A 148 -4.56 -12.98 7.39
N ILE A 149 -3.98 -12.11 6.56
CA ILE A 149 -4.51 -10.77 6.25
C ILE A 149 -4.99 -10.68 4.81
N SER A 150 -5.96 -9.79 4.54
CA SER A 150 -6.44 -9.56 3.18
C SER A 150 -5.37 -8.94 2.27
N LEU A 151 -5.50 -9.14 0.95
CA LEU A 151 -4.56 -8.65 -0.06
C LEU A 151 -4.28 -7.14 0.02
N HIS A 152 -5.31 -6.34 0.33
CA HIS A 152 -5.18 -4.88 0.47
C HIS A 152 -4.36 -4.49 1.69
N ILE A 153 -4.59 -5.15 2.84
CA ILE A 153 -3.78 -4.95 4.04
C ILE A 153 -2.33 -5.37 3.77
N ALA A 154 -2.12 -6.50 3.09
CA ALA A 154 -0.79 -6.96 2.73
C ALA A 154 -0.07 -5.98 1.78
N ALA A 155 -0.79 -5.35 0.85
CA ALA A 155 -0.25 -4.30 -0.01
C ALA A 155 0.14 -3.05 0.80
N SER A 156 -0.75 -2.60 1.71
CA SER A 156 -0.45 -1.52 2.66
C SER A 156 0.82 -1.81 3.47
N PHE A 157 0.97 -3.06 3.94
CA PHE A 157 2.12 -3.49 4.71
C PHE A 157 3.43 -3.42 3.91
N VAL A 158 3.39 -3.80 2.62
CA VAL A 158 4.54 -3.63 1.71
C VAL A 158 4.92 -2.16 1.56
N LEU A 159 3.95 -1.26 1.41
CA LEU A 159 4.23 0.18 1.31
C LEU A 159 4.88 0.70 2.61
N ALA A 160 4.32 0.33 3.77
CA ALA A 160 4.85 0.67 5.09
C ALA A 160 6.34 0.28 5.23
N ARG A 161 6.65 -0.99 4.92
CA ARG A 161 8.01 -1.54 4.97
C ARG A 161 8.94 -0.90 3.95
N ARG A 162 8.43 -0.54 2.77
CA ARG A 162 9.21 0.16 1.73
C ARG A 162 9.69 1.53 2.19
N ALA A 163 8.89 2.27 2.96
CA ALA A 163 9.32 3.56 3.53
C ALA A 163 10.42 3.42 4.61
N LEU A 164 10.57 2.22 5.17
CA LEU A 164 11.64 1.79 6.08
C LEU A 164 12.82 1.14 5.33
N ASN A 165 12.88 1.23 4.00
CA ASN A 165 13.92 0.69 3.14
C ASN A 165 14.04 -0.85 3.10
N TYR A 166 12.98 -1.59 3.47
CA TYR A 166 12.95 -3.03 3.23
C TYR A 166 12.80 -3.33 1.73
N SER A 167 13.69 -4.18 1.22
CA SER A 167 13.80 -4.49 -0.22
C SER A 167 12.72 -5.46 -0.74
N GLU A 168 12.05 -6.17 0.15
CA GLU A 168 11.08 -7.22 -0.17
C GLU A 168 11.57 -8.24 -1.20
N ARG A 169 12.82 -8.70 -1.06
CA ARG A 169 13.37 -9.79 -1.89
C ARG A 169 12.52 -11.05 -1.80
N LEU A 170 12.44 -11.76 -2.93
CA LEU A 170 11.96 -13.14 -2.98
C LEU A 170 12.87 -14.04 -2.12
N PRO A 171 12.33 -15.11 -1.52
CA PRO A 171 13.13 -16.15 -0.90
C PRO A 171 14.20 -16.67 -1.87
N ALA A 172 15.41 -16.92 -1.37
CA ALA A 172 16.55 -17.28 -2.21
C ALA A 172 16.32 -18.56 -3.05
N ARG A 173 15.52 -19.50 -2.55
CA ARG A 173 15.13 -20.71 -3.30
C ARG A 173 14.26 -20.35 -4.51
N THR A 174 13.21 -19.56 -4.29
CA THR A 174 12.31 -19.09 -5.35
C THR A 174 13.07 -18.24 -6.36
N ALA A 175 13.91 -17.31 -5.91
CA ALA A 175 14.68 -16.43 -6.79
C ALA A 175 15.66 -17.19 -7.70
N ARG A 176 16.27 -18.28 -7.22
CA ARG A 176 17.19 -19.13 -7.99
C ARG A 176 16.50 -19.89 -9.13
N CYS A 177 15.21 -20.15 -9.01
CA CYS A 177 14.43 -20.85 -10.03
C CYS A 177 13.91 -19.90 -11.13
N LEU A 178 14.20 -18.61 -11.07
CA LEU A 178 13.74 -17.63 -12.05
C LEU A 178 14.82 -17.36 -13.10
N PRO A 179 14.45 -17.21 -14.39
CA PRO A 179 15.38 -16.87 -15.46
C PRO A 179 15.74 -15.37 -15.41
N VAL A 180 16.47 -14.96 -14.38
CA VAL A 180 16.85 -13.57 -14.11
C VAL A 180 18.33 -13.50 -13.74
N ASP A 181 19.03 -12.51 -14.30
CA ASP A 181 20.43 -12.23 -13.98
C ASP A 181 20.63 -11.95 -12.47
N ARG A 182 21.71 -12.48 -11.90
CA ARG A 182 22.07 -12.43 -10.47
C ARG A 182 22.38 -11.01 -9.98
N HIS A 183 22.64 -10.04 -10.87
CA HIS A 183 23.02 -8.67 -10.52
C HIS A 183 21.98 -7.62 -10.93
N CYS A 184 20.70 -7.93 -10.76
CA CYS A 184 19.64 -7.00 -11.13
C CYS A 184 18.78 -6.52 -9.95
N HIS A 185 18.04 -5.45 -10.20
CA HIS A 185 17.10 -4.90 -9.22
C HIS A 185 16.05 -5.95 -8.82
N VAL A 186 15.68 -5.96 -7.53
CA VAL A 186 14.74 -6.92 -6.94
C VAL A 186 13.41 -7.03 -7.70
N TRP A 187 12.98 -5.95 -8.35
CA TRP A 187 11.77 -5.92 -9.15
C TRP A 187 11.83 -6.74 -10.44
N LYS A 188 13.02 -7.00 -11.02
CA LYS A 188 13.12 -7.92 -12.16
C LYS A 188 12.76 -9.35 -11.75
N TYR A 189 13.14 -9.76 -10.55
CA TYR A 189 12.72 -11.04 -9.97
C TYR A 189 11.20 -11.09 -9.77
N TRP A 190 10.62 -10.04 -9.19
CA TRP A 190 9.16 -9.96 -9.06
C TRP A 190 8.44 -9.94 -10.42
N ALA A 191 9.00 -9.30 -11.43
CA ALA A 191 8.46 -9.30 -12.79
C ALA A 191 8.45 -10.71 -13.41
N ALA A 192 9.57 -11.43 -13.33
CA ALA A 192 9.68 -12.81 -13.82
C ALA A 192 8.74 -13.75 -13.05
N PHE A 193 8.72 -13.63 -11.72
CA PHE A 193 7.81 -14.37 -10.86
C PHE A 193 6.34 -14.13 -11.22
N THR A 194 5.95 -12.87 -11.45
CA THR A 194 4.56 -12.52 -11.80
C THR A 194 4.13 -13.21 -13.11
N LYS A 195 5.02 -13.30 -14.11
CA LYS A 195 4.73 -14.01 -15.36
C LYS A 195 4.47 -15.49 -15.12
N ILE A 196 5.33 -16.15 -14.35
CA ILE A 196 5.20 -17.59 -14.03
C ILE A 196 3.95 -17.85 -13.18
N ALA A 197 3.69 -16.99 -12.18
CA ALA A 197 2.53 -17.11 -11.31
C ALA A 197 1.20 -16.90 -12.05
N ALA A 198 1.19 -16.15 -13.16
CA ALA A 198 0.02 -16.01 -14.02
C ALA A 198 -0.22 -17.26 -14.89
N SER A 199 0.85 -17.96 -15.31
CA SER A 199 0.76 -19.19 -16.10
C SER A 199 0.37 -20.42 -15.27
N ASN A 200 0.79 -20.49 -14.01
CA ASN A 200 0.51 -21.61 -13.10
C ASN A 200 -0.68 -21.26 -12.19
N ARG A 201 -1.87 -21.81 -12.47
CA ARG A 201 -3.07 -21.57 -11.65
C ARG A 201 -2.89 -22.10 -10.21
N GLY A 202 -2.50 -21.20 -9.30
CA GLY A 202 -2.82 -21.25 -7.87
C GLY A 202 -1.94 -22.12 -6.97
N SER A 203 -1.78 -23.42 -7.22
CA SER A 203 -1.33 -24.36 -6.18
C SER A 203 0.18 -24.49 -6.00
N GLN A 204 0.96 -24.54 -7.10
CA GLN A 204 2.42 -24.72 -7.00
C GLN A 204 3.16 -23.48 -6.48
N VAL A 205 2.61 -22.28 -6.70
CA VAL A 205 3.30 -21.02 -6.35
C VAL A 205 3.30 -20.76 -4.85
N GLU A 206 2.23 -21.14 -4.14
CA GLU A 206 2.16 -21.05 -2.68
C GLU A 206 3.12 -22.05 -2.01
N LEU A 207 3.35 -23.22 -2.61
CA LEU A 207 4.31 -24.22 -2.12
C LEU A 207 5.77 -23.72 -2.12
N PHE A 208 6.14 -22.82 -3.05
CA PHE A 208 7.47 -22.20 -3.07
C PHE A 208 7.75 -21.33 -1.83
N PHE A 209 6.70 -20.76 -1.23
CA PHE A 209 6.82 -19.95 -0.02
C PHE A 209 6.52 -20.76 1.25
N CYS A 210 5.62 -21.75 1.21
CA CYS A 210 5.23 -22.56 2.36
C CYS A 210 6.25 -23.61 2.82
N SER A 211 7.30 -23.87 2.03
CA SER A 211 8.41 -24.73 2.46
C SER A 211 9.22 -24.03 3.57
N ARG A 212 8.92 -24.40 4.82
CA ARG A 212 9.20 -23.71 6.10
C ARG A 212 10.65 -23.25 6.37
N HIS A 213 10.71 -22.23 7.25
CA HIS A 213 11.87 -21.56 7.90
C HIS A 213 12.61 -20.48 7.10
N ILE A 214 12.07 -19.26 7.17
CA ILE A 214 12.87 -18.03 7.09
C ILE A 214 12.78 -17.39 8.48
N PRO A 215 13.84 -17.41 9.31
CA PRO A 215 13.84 -16.62 10.53
C PRO A 215 13.83 -15.14 10.13
N PHE A 216 12.96 -14.37 10.81
CA PHE A 216 12.84 -12.92 10.69
C PHE A 216 14.14 -12.22 11.08
#